data_AF-A0A484YEW4-F1
#
_entry.id   AF-A0A484YEW4-F1
#
_cell.length_a   1.000
_cell.length_b   1.000
_cell.length_c   1.000
_cell.angle_alpha   90.00
_cell.angle_beta   90.00
_cell.angle_gamma   90.00
#
_symmetry.space_group_name_H-M   'P 1'
#
loop_
_entity.id
_entity.type
_entity.pdbx_description
1 polymer ?
#
loop_
_entity_poly.entity_id
_entity_poly.type
_entity_poly.pdbx_seq_one_letter_code
_entity_poly.pdbx_strand_id
1 'polypeptide(L)'
;MQSTPRCIAQSEIYDRQGVELSRSLLSGWVDACCRLLSPLEEALHGDVMTDGKLHADDTPVQVLLPGNKKTKTGRLWAYVRDDRNAGSALAPAVRFAYSPDRKGIHPQTHLACFSGVLQADAYAGFNELYRNGGITEAACWAHARRKIHDMHVRIPSALTEEALEQIGQLYAIEADIRGMPA
;
A
#
# COMPACT_ATOMS: atom_id res chain seq x y z
N MET A 1 -2.57 8.83 25.25
CA MET A 1 -2.07 8.78 23.87
C MET A 1 -0.83 9.69 23.80
N GLN A 2 0.36 9.14 23.55
CA GLN A 2 1.60 9.95 23.49
C GLN A 2 1.62 10.75 22.18
N SER A 3 2.08 11.99 22.26
CA SER A 3 2.14 12.94 21.14
C SER A 3 3.00 12.40 20.00
N THR A 4 2.43 12.33 18.80
CA THR A 4 3.18 11.94 17.59
C THR A 4 4.21 13.02 17.21
N PRO A 5 5.30 12.68 16.50
CA PRO A 5 6.30 13.66 16.04
C PRO A 5 5.68 14.83 15.27
N ARG A 6 4.58 14.59 14.56
CA ARG A 6 3.82 15.61 13.84
C ARG A 6 3.14 16.62 14.79
N CYS A 7 2.55 16.15 15.90
CA CYS A 7 1.96 17.03 16.90
C CYS A 7 3.02 17.88 17.63
N ILE A 8 4.25 17.36 17.77
CA ILE A 8 5.39 18.12 18.31
C ILE A 8 5.72 19.29 17.39
N ALA A 9 5.96 19.01 16.11
CA ALA A 9 6.30 20.05 15.13
C ALA A 9 5.18 21.09 14.97
N GLN A 10 3.91 20.67 14.96
CA GLN A 10 2.78 21.60 14.86
C GLN A 10 2.66 22.52 16.08
N SER A 11 2.82 21.99 17.30
CA SER A 11 2.80 22.79 18.54
C SER A 11 3.85 23.91 18.50
N GLU A 12 5.08 23.59 18.08
CA GLU A 12 6.18 24.56 17.95
C GLU A 12 5.94 25.63 16.86
N ILE A 13 5.23 25.27 15.77
CA ILE A 13 4.88 26.23 14.71
C ILE A 13 3.84 27.25 15.22
N TYR A 14 2.83 26.80 15.95
CA TYR A 14 1.80 27.69 16.50
C TYR A 14 2.35 28.58 17.62
N ASP A 15 3.27 28.07 18.43
CA ASP A 15 3.95 28.85 19.47
C ASP A 15 4.71 30.05 18.87
N ARG A 16 5.37 29.87 17.72
CA ARG A 16 6.01 30.98 16.97
C ARG A 16 5.03 32.05 16.47
N GLN A 17 3.74 31.74 16.43
CA GLN A 17 2.66 32.67 16.06
C GLN A 17 1.95 33.24 17.29
N GLY A 18 2.45 32.97 18.51
CA GLY A 18 1.84 33.42 19.76
C GLY A 18 0.62 32.60 20.19
N VAL A 19 0.43 31.40 19.63
CA VAL A 19 -0.70 30.52 19.95
C VAL A 19 -0.18 29.27 20.67
N GLU A 20 -0.42 29.18 21.97
CA GLU A 20 -0.01 28.03 22.78
C GLU A 20 -1.01 26.86 22.60
N LEU A 21 -0.58 25.81 21.90
CA LEU A 21 -1.35 24.57 21.74
C LEU A 21 -0.58 23.39 22.33
N SER A 22 -1.16 22.73 23.31
CA SER A 22 -0.56 21.53 23.90
C SER A 22 -0.60 20.36 22.91
N ARG A 23 0.41 19.49 22.99
CA ARG A 23 0.50 18.30 22.12
C ARG A 23 -0.65 17.31 22.35
N SER A 24 -1.18 17.25 23.58
CA SER A 24 -2.34 16.44 23.92
C SER A 24 -3.61 16.97 23.27
N LEU A 25 -3.79 18.29 23.22
CA LEU A 25 -4.91 18.92 22.52
C LEU A 25 -4.86 18.62 21.01
N LEU A 26 -3.71 18.82 20.37
CA LEU A 26 -3.51 18.50 18.96
C LEU A 26 -3.76 17.02 18.65
N SER A 27 -3.25 16.12 19.50
CA SER A 27 -3.49 14.68 19.35
C SER A 27 -4.98 14.34 19.51
N GLY A 28 -5.66 15.00 20.45
CA GLY A 28 -7.11 14.86 20.68
C GLY A 28 -7.94 15.33 19.49
N TRP A 29 -7.53 16.40 18.81
CA TRP A 29 -8.19 16.85 17.57
C TRP A 29 -8.00 15.86 16.42
N VAL A 30 -6.79 15.32 16.24
CA VAL A 30 -6.54 14.28 15.24
C VAL A 30 -7.43 13.07 15.51
N ASP A 31 -7.51 12.63 16.76
CA ASP A 31 -8.36 11.52 17.18
C ASP A 31 -9.85 11.79 16.96
N ALA A 32 -10.32 13.02 17.23
CA ALA A 32 -11.68 13.43 16.93
C ALA A 32 -11.99 13.41 15.43
N CYS A 33 -11.07 13.90 14.58
CA CYS A 33 -11.19 13.82 13.13
C CYS A 33 -11.23 12.35 12.66
N CYS A 34 -10.37 11.48 13.20
CA CYS A 34 -10.39 10.06 12.87
C CYS A 34 -11.74 9.41 13.18
N ARG A 35 -12.34 9.70 14.35
CA ARG A 35 -13.69 9.21 14.68
C ARG A 35 -14.75 9.69 13.69
N LEU A 36 -14.71 10.96 13.31
CA LEU A 36 -15.67 11.53 12.34
C LEU A 36 -15.50 10.92 10.94
N LEU A 37 -14.27 10.51 10.58
CA LEU A 37 -13.97 9.88 9.29
C LEU A 37 -14.18 8.34 9.29
N SER A 38 -14.39 7.70 10.44
CA SER A 38 -14.57 6.23 10.53
C SER A 38 -15.65 5.70 9.58
N PRO A 39 -16.86 6.29 9.51
CA PRO A 39 -17.89 5.80 8.59
C PRO A 39 -17.48 5.91 7.11
N LEU A 40 -16.66 6.89 6.77
CA LEU A 40 -16.13 7.04 5.41
C LEU A 40 -15.05 5.99 5.12
N GLU A 41 -14.19 5.66 6.09
CA GLU A 41 -13.22 4.57 5.93
C GLU A 41 -13.92 3.22 5.79
N GLU A 42 -14.97 2.97 6.56
CA GLU A 42 -15.78 1.75 6.47
C GLU A 42 -16.47 1.62 5.11
N ALA A 43 -17.07 2.71 4.60
CA ALA A 43 -17.67 2.74 3.27
C ALA A 43 -16.61 2.52 2.17
N LEU A 44 -15.45 3.17 2.29
CA LEU A 44 -14.33 3.00 1.36
C LEU A 44 -13.78 1.57 1.41
N HIS A 45 -13.73 0.95 2.59
CA HIS A 45 -13.33 -0.44 2.74
C HIS A 45 -14.26 -1.38 1.99
N GLY A 46 -15.58 -1.22 2.17
CA GLY A 46 -16.57 -1.99 1.42
C GLY A 46 -16.44 -1.82 -0.09
N ASP A 47 -16.22 -0.59 -0.56
CA ASP A 47 -16.09 -0.28 -1.98
C ASP A 47 -14.77 -0.83 -2.58
N VAL A 48 -13.64 -0.72 -1.88
CA VAL A 48 -12.35 -1.26 -2.35
C VAL A 48 -12.35 -2.79 -2.37
N MET A 49 -13.01 -3.44 -1.41
CA MET A 49 -12.98 -4.90 -1.27
C MET A 49 -14.03 -5.64 -2.11
N THR A 50 -14.73 -4.96 -3.03
CA THR A 50 -15.62 -5.61 -4.00
C THR A 50 -14.84 -6.57 -4.90
N ASP A 51 -15.51 -7.63 -5.37
CA ASP A 51 -14.92 -8.59 -6.31
C ASP A 51 -14.35 -7.90 -7.56
N GLY A 52 -13.24 -8.43 -8.08
CA GLY A 52 -12.55 -7.89 -9.24
C GLY A 52 -11.04 -8.05 -9.14
N LYS A 53 -10.28 -6.97 -9.39
CA LYS A 53 -8.82 -6.95 -9.26
C LYS A 53 -8.38 -5.94 -8.21
N LEU A 54 -7.47 -6.36 -7.35
CA LEU A 54 -6.78 -5.48 -6.40
C LEU A 54 -5.28 -5.54 -6.60
N HIS A 55 -4.63 -4.39 -6.56
CA HIS A 55 -3.19 -4.34 -6.34
C HIS A 55 -2.90 -4.29 -4.84
N ALA A 56 -1.94 -5.08 -4.38
CA ALA A 56 -1.46 -5.03 -3.00
C ALA A 56 0.05 -4.78 -2.95
N ASP A 57 0.45 -3.86 -2.08
CA ASP A 57 1.86 -3.60 -1.76
C ASP A 57 1.99 -3.16 -0.29
N ASP A 58 3.21 -3.23 0.25
CA ASP A 58 3.52 -2.75 1.59
C ASP A 58 4.74 -1.84 1.62
N THR A 59 4.61 -0.71 2.30
CA THR A 59 5.72 0.21 2.53
C THR A 59 6.18 0.13 3.99
N PRO A 60 7.49 -0.05 4.26
CA PRO A 60 8.01 0.00 5.62
C PRO A 60 7.88 1.41 6.20
N VAL A 61 7.35 1.52 7.42
CA VAL A 61 7.22 2.78 8.16
C VAL A 61 7.93 2.69 9.50
N GLN A 62 8.69 3.72 9.87
CA GLN A 62 9.38 3.78 11.16
C GLN A 62 8.42 4.33 12.23
N VAL A 63 8.13 3.51 13.23
CA VAL A 63 7.20 3.86 14.31
C VAL A 63 7.96 3.93 15.63
N LEU A 64 7.82 5.04 16.36
CA LEU A 64 8.41 5.19 17.68
C LEU A 64 7.72 4.28 18.70
N LEU A 65 8.50 3.50 19.44
CA LEU A 65 8.02 2.73 20.57
C LEU A 65 7.91 3.63 21.80
N PRO A 66 6.81 3.55 22.58
CA PRO A 66 6.68 4.27 23.82
C PRO A 66 7.85 3.98 24.79
N GLY A 67 8.40 5.03 25.40
CA GLY A 67 9.35 4.91 26.52
C GLY A 67 10.82 4.76 26.16
N ASN A 68 11.18 4.23 24.98
CA ASN A 68 12.55 3.73 24.76
C ASN A 68 13.37 4.49 23.73
N LYS A 69 12.84 5.57 23.12
CA LYS A 69 13.44 6.31 21.98
C LYS A 69 13.87 5.43 20.79
N LYS A 70 13.40 4.18 20.73
CA LYS A 70 13.68 3.23 19.65
C LYS A 70 12.54 3.24 18.66
N THR A 71 12.87 3.07 17.38
CA THR A 71 11.88 2.82 16.33
C THR A 71 11.74 1.32 16.08
N LYS A 72 10.53 0.91 15.70
CA LYS A 72 10.26 -0.40 15.10
C LYS A 72 9.72 -0.17 13.69
N THR A 73 10.15 -1.01 12.75
CA THR A 73 9.59 -1.01 11.40
C THR A 73 8.20 -1.66 11.44
N GLY A 74 7.16 -0.85 11.30
CA GLY A 74 5.82 -1.29 10.94
C GLY A 74 5.63 -1.32 9.42
N ARG A 75 4.45 -1.70 8.97
CA ARG A 75 4.07 -1.73 7.55
C ARG A 75 2.80 -0.93 7.32
N LEU A 76 2.79 -0.17 6.23
CA LEU A 76 1.60 0.43 5.67
C LEU A 76 1.27 -0.33 4.39
N TRP A 77 0.19 -1.11 4.43
CA TRP A 77 -0.34 -1.85 3.31
C TRP A 77 -1.22 -0.94 2.47
N ALA A 78 -1.08 -0.99 1.15
CA ALA A 78 -1.95 -0.31 0.21
C ALA A 78 -2.70 -1.34 -0.62
N TYR A 79 -4.04 -1.23 -0.64
CA TYR A 79 -4.93 -2.02 -1.48
C TYR A 79 -5.59 -1.09 -2.48
N VAL A 80 -5.23 -1.22 -3.76
CA VAL A 80 -5.62 -0.29 -4.81
C VAL A 80 -6.55 -0.98 -5.81
N ARG A 81 -7.76 -0.45 -5.92
CA ARG A 81 -8.71 -0.75 -7.00
C ARG A 81 -8.60 0.34 -8.05
N ASP A 82 -7.82 0.09 -9.09
CA ASP A 82 -7.69 1.00 -10.24
C ASP A 82 -7.42 0.20 -11.52
N ASP A 83 -8.48 0.08 -12.33
CA ASP A 83 -8.45 -0.60 -13.62
C ASP A 83 -8.76 0.35 -14.78
N ARG A 84 -8.55 1.65 -14.59
CA ARG A 84 -8.75 2.63 -15.68
C ARG A 84 -7.85 2.34 -16.89
N ASN A 85 -6.67 1.77 -16.65
CA ASN A 85 -5.78 1.32 -17.72
C ASN A 85 -6.35 0.15 -18.54
N ALA A 86 -7.34 -0.57 -18.01
CA ALA A 86 -8.10 -1.63 -18.67
C ALA A 86 -9.56 -1.21 -18.94
N GLY A 87 -9.80 0.09 -19.15
CA GLY A 87 -11.11 0.61 -19.56
C GLY A 87 -12.19 0.63 -18.47
N SER A 88 -11.84 0.37 -17.20
CA SER A 88 -12.83 0.43 -16.12
C SER A 88 -13.38 1.84 -15.93
N ALA A 89 -14.71 1.94 -15.84
CA ALA A 89 -15.42 3.18 -15.51
C ALA A 89 -15.54 3.41 -13.99
N LEU A 90 -15.11 2.45 -13.16
CA LEU A 90 -15.15 2.59 -11.71
C LEU A 90 -14.15 3.66 -11.25
N ALA A 91 -14.56 4.44 -10.24
CA ALA A 91 -13.67 5.42 -9.64
C ALA A 91 -12.48 4.70 -8.96
N PRO A 92 -11.24 5.18 -9.17
CA PRO A 92 -10.08 4.59 -8.52
C PRO A 92 -10.17 4.81 -7.01
N ALA A 93 -9.85 3.78 -6.25
CA ALA A 93 -9.90 3.82 -4.80
C ALA A 93 -8.67 3.12 -4.20
N VAL A 94 -8.22 3.63 -3.05
CA VAL A 94 -7.13 3.01 -2.28
C VAL A 94 -7.51 2.95 -0.82
N ARG A 95 -7.31 1.79 -0.22
CA ARG A 95 -7.37 1.61 1.22
C ARG A 95 -5.98 1.39 1.78
N PHE A 96 -5.67 2.09 2.87
CA PHE A 96 -4.46 1.85 3.64
C PHE A 96 -4.76 1.10 4.93
N ALA A 97 -3.91 0.15 5.28
CA ALA A 97 -3.96 -0.53 6.57
C ALA A 97 -2.58 -0.55 7.23
N TYR A 98 -2.51 -0.31 8.52
CA TYR A 98 -1.26 -0.36 9.28
C TYR A 98 -1.12 -1.69 10.00
N SER A 99 0.09 -2.25 10.02
CA SER A 99 0.46 -3.34 10.92
C SER A 99 1.82 -3.12 11.60
N PRO A 100 2.04 -3.65 12.82
CA PRO A 100 3.29 -3.46 13.56
C PRO A 100 4.45 -4.34 13.08
N ASP A 101 4.21 -5.26 12.16
CA ASP A 101 5.21 -6.10 11.49
C ASP A 101 4.71 -6.56 10.10
N ARG A 102 5.55 -7.28 9.34
CA ARG A 102 5.24 -7.80 8.00
C ARG A 102 4.92 -9.29 8.06
N LYS A 103 3.96 -9.71 8.87
CA LYS A 103 3.49 -11.10 8.90
C LYS A 103 2.32 -11.30 7.94
N GLY A 104 2.22 -12.49 7.34
CA GLY A 104 1.12 -12.85 6.44
C GLY A 104 -0.28 -12.81 7.06
N ILE A 105 -0.40 -12.91 8.39
CA ILE A 105 -1.69 -12.79 9.08
C ILE A 105 -2.39 -11.45 8.84
N HIS A 106 -1.63 -10.38 8.58
CA HIS A 106 -2.19 -9.04 8.32
C HIS A 106 -2.93 -9.01 6.99
N PRO A 107 -2.31 -9.29 5.82
CA PRO A 107 -3.05 -9.35 4.56
C PRO A 107 -4.14 -10.43 4.57
N GLN A 108 -3.96 -11.56 5.28
CA GLN A 108 -5.02 -12.56 5.48
C GLN A 108 -6.26 -11.97 6.17
N THR A 109 -6.05 -11.14 7.19
CA THR A 109 -7.15 -10.49 7.92
C THR A 109 -7.76 -9.36 7.10
N HIS A 110 -6.93 -8.55 6.42
CA HIS A 110 -7.41 -7.41 5.62
C HIS A 110 -8.24 -7.84 4.40
N LEU A 111 -7.91 -9.00 3.81
CA LEU A 111 -8.54 -9.54 2.60
C LEU A 111 -9.47 -10.73 2.90
N ALA A 112 -9.87 -10.93 4.17
CA ALA A 112 -10.66 -12.10 4.58
C ALA A 112 -11.99 -12.24 3.82
N CYS A 113 -12.56 -11.13 3.34
CA CYS A 113 -13.82 -11.10 2.59
C CYS A 113 -13.64 -10.79 1.10
N PHE A 114 -12.40 -10.65 0.62
CA PHE A 114 -12.12 -10.33 -0.78
C PHE A 114 -12.08 -11.61 -1.63
N SER A 115 -12.63 -11.55 -2.84
CA SER A 115 -12.46 -12.57 -3.87
C SER A 115 -12.12 -11.95 -5.22
N GLY A 116 -11.38 -12.67 -6.07
CA GLY A 116 -10.94 -12.19 -7.37
C GLY A 116 -9.43 -12.24 -7.56
N VAL A 117 -8.87 -11.31 -8.35
CA VAL A 117 -7.45 -11.29 -8.71
C VAL A 117 -6.67 -10.38 -7.77
N LEU A 118 -5.64 -10.91 -7.13
CA LEU A 118 -4.69 -10.11 -6.33
C LEU A 118 -3.38 -9.95 -7.10
N GLN A 119 -3.12 -8.74 -7.57
CA GLN A 119 -1.86 -8.38 -8.19
C GLN A 119 -0.87 -7.85 -7.14
N ALA A 120 0.15 -8.62 -6.83
CA ALA A 120 1.11 -8.29 -5.76
C ALA A 120 2.55 -8.62 -6.16
N ASP A 121 3.51 -8.24 -5.30
CA ASP A 121 4.86 -8.80 -5.38
C ASP A 121 4.86 -10.29 -4.95
N ALA A 122 5.97 -10.99 -5.18
CA ALA A 122 6.14 -12.40 -4.78
C ALA A 122 6.41 -12.55 -3.27
N TYR A 123 5.83 -11.70 -2.42
CA TYR A 123 6.00 -11.81 -0.98
C TYR A 123 5.25 -13.03 -0.44
N ALA A 124 6.00 -13.96 0.15
CA ALA A 124 5.48 -15.24 0.66
C ALA A 124 4.35 -15.11 1.71
N GLY A 125 4.17 -13.94 2.35
CA GLY A 125 3.06 -13.73 3.28
C GLY A 125 1.68 -13.68 2.60
N PHE A 126 1.62 -13.55 1.27
CA PHE A 126 0.37 -13.68 0.50
C PHE A 126 0.00 -15.14 0.21
N ASN A 127 0.93 -16.10 0.27
CA ASN A 127 0.71 -17.48 -0.19
C ASN A 127 -0.52 -18.19 0.41
N GLU A 128 -0.87 -17.88 1.66
CA GLU A 128 -2.04 -18.47 2.32
C GLU A 128 -3.36 -18.05 1.64
N LEU A 129 -3.42 -16.81 1.13
CA LEU A 129 -4.61 -16.25 0.48
C LEU A 129 -5.05 -17.05 -0.74
N TYR A 130 -4.10 -17.66 -1.43
CA TYR A 130 -4.34 -18.35 -2.69
C TYR A 130 -4.81 -19.80 -2.51
N ARG A 131 -4.75 -20.35 -1.29
CA ARG A 131 -4.98 -21.79 -1.06
C ARG A 131 -6.42 -22.24 -1.20
N ASN A 132 -7.37 -21.38 -0.88
CA ASN A 132 -8.80 -21.72 -0.90
C ASN A 132 -9.46 -21.47 -2.29
N GLY A 133 -8.72 -20.93 -3.26
CA GLY A 133 -9.20 -20.63 -4.60
C GLY A 133 -10.10 -19.39 -4.71
N GLY A 134 -10.38 -18.68 -3.60
CA GLY A 134 -11.14 -17.42 -3.63
C GLY A 134 -10.35 -16.25 -4.21
N ILE A 135 -9.02 -16.31 -4.13
CA ILE A 135 -8.12 -15.30 -4.67
C ILE A 135 -7.18 -15.96 -5.70
N THR A 136 -7.18 -15.41 -6.91
CA THR A 136 -6.25 -15.77 -7.99
C THR A 136 -5.02 -14.87 -7.91
N GLU A 137 -3.84 -15.47 -7.88
CA GLU A 137 -2.57 -14.75 -7.87
C GLU A 137 -2.24 -14.14 -9.24
N ALA A 138 -1.85 -12.87 -9.26
CA ALA A 138 -1.22 -12.21 -10.40
C ALA A 138 0.12 -11.58 -9.98
N ALA A 139 1.23 -12.07 -10.54
CA ALA A 139 2.54 -11.51 -10.22
C ALA A 139 2.74 -10.12 -10.84
N CYS A 140 3.25 -9.17 -10.06
CA CYS A 140 3.43 -7.79 -10.53
C CYS A 140 4.71 -7.61 -11.38
N TRP A 141 4.54 -7.30 -12.67
CA TRP A 141 5.64 -7.04 -13.60
C TRP A 141 6.56 -5.89 -13.18
N ALA A 142 6.02 -4.83 -12.56
CA ALA A 142 6.83 -3.71 -12.08
C ALA A 142 7.82 -4.17 -10.99
N HIS A 143 7.40 -5.09 -10.12
CA HIS A 143 8.26 -5.68 -9.10
C HIS A 143 9.30 -6.62 -9.69
N ALA A 144 8.90 -7.49 -10.63
CA ALA A 144 9.83 -8.37 -11.34
C ALA A 144 10.91 -7.57 -12.09
N ARG A 145 10.50 -6.57 -12.87
CA ARG A 145 11.40 -5.68 -13.62
C ARG A 145 12.37 -4.95 -12.70
N ARG A 146 11.91 -4.41 -11.56
CA ARG A 146 12.77 -3.71 -10.59
C ARG A 146 13.91 -4.60 -10.11
N LYS A 147 13.61 -5.87 -9.77
CA LYS A 147 14.64 -6.82 -9.31
C LYS A 147 15.67 -7.15 -10.39
N ILE A 148 15.23 -7.33 -11.63
CA ILE A 148 16.12 -7.55 -12.78
C ILE A 148 17.00 -6.31 -13.02
N HIS A 149 16.39 -5.12 -12.98
CA HIS A 149 17.11 -3.86 -13.13
C HIS A 149 18.15 -3.64 -12.02
N ASP A 150 17.81 -3.90 -10.75
CA ASP A 150 18.74 -3.80 -9.63
C ASP A 150 19.96 -4.73 -9.83
N MET A 151 19.75 -5.91 -10.44
CA MET A 151 20.84 -6.81 -10.82
C MET A 151 21.64 -6.26 -12.00
N HIS A 152 20.98 -5.78 -13.06
CA HIS A 152 21.62 -5.18 -14.22
C HIS A 152 22.55 -4.02 -13.83
N VAL A 153 22.10 -3.11 -12.96
CA VAL A 153 22.90 -1.97 -12.47
C VAL A 153 24.14 -2.43 -11.70
N ARG A 154 24.06 -3.55 -10.96
CA ARG A 154 25.18 -4.07 -10.17
C ARG A 154 26.16 -4.89 -11.01
N ILE A 155 25.62 -5.76 -11.88
CA ILE A 155 26.36 -6.72 -12.69
C ILE A 155 25.63 -6.84 -14.04
N PRO A 156 25.93 -5.96 -15.00
CA PRO A 156 25.35 -6.04 -16.33
C PRO A 156 25.70 -7.37 -17.02
N SER A 157 24.72 -7.97 -17.69
CA SER A 157 24.90 -9.19 -18.48
C SER A 157 23.90 -9.21 -19.64
N ALA A 158 24.22 -9.96 -20.71
CA ALA A 158 23.32 -10.17 -21.83
C ALA A 158 21.93 -10.68 -21.38
N LEU A 159 21.89 -11.57 -20.38
CA LEU A 159 20.64 -12.08 -19.82
C LEU A 159 19.79 -10.98 -19.16
N THR A 160 20.41 -10.09 -18.38
CA THR A 160 19.68 -8.98 -17.75
C THR A 160 19.20 -7.95 -18.76
N GLU A 161 19.96 -7.72 -19.83
CA GLU A 161 19.61 -6.81 -20.92
C GLU A 161 18.41 -7.38 -21.70
N GLU A 162 18.52 -8.63 -22.17
CA GLU A 162 17.44 -9.33 -22.87
C GLU A 162 16.15 -9.36 -22.03
N ALA A 163 16.25 -9.69 -20.73
CA ALA A 163 15.08 -9.72 -19.86
C ALA A 163 14.40 -8.34 -19.72
N LEU A 164 15.18 -7.25 -19.64
CA LEU A 164 14.63 -5.89 -19.58
C LEU A 164 14.00 -5.46 -20.92
N GLU A 165 14.59 -5.87 -22.05
CA GLU A 165 14.04 -5.63 -23.39
C GLU A 165 12.71 -6.36 -23.58
N GLN A 166 12.63 -7.65 -23.23
CA GLN A 166 11.41 -8.43 -23.34
C GLN A 166 10.29 -7.86 -22.46
N ILE A 167 10.58 -7.47 -21.22
CA ILE A 167 9.60 -6.78 -20.37
C ILE A 167 9.19 -5.43 -21.00
N GLY A 168 10.13 -4.73 -21.62
CA GLY A 168 9.85 -3.50 -22.36
C GLY A 168 8.84 -3.71 -23.50
N GLN A 169 8.93 -4.84 -24.22
CA GLN A 169 7.96 -5.20 -25.27
C GLN A 169 6.56 -5.43 -24.71
N LEU A 170 6.44 -6.06 -23.53
CA LEU A 170 5.15 -6.19 -22.84
C LEU A 170 4.55 -4.82 -22.49
N TYR A 171 5.36 -3.91 -21.96
CA TYR A 171 4.90 -2.55 -21.64
C TYR A 171 4.51 -1.74 -22.89
N ALA A 172 5.14 -1.99 -24.03
CA ALA A 172 4.72 -1.39 -25.30
C ALA A 172 3.31 -1.86 -25.69
N ILE A 173 3.04 -3.17 -25.59
CA ILE A 173 1.70 -3.73 -25.82
C ILE A 173 0.69 -3.14 -24.83
N GLU A 174 1.02 -3.09 -23.53
CA GLU A 174 0.16 -2.49 -22.50
C GLU A 174 -0.13 -1.00 -22.77
N ALA A 175 0.81 -0.27 -23.38
CA ALA A 175 0.62 1.12 -23.76
C ALA A 175 -0.35 1.25 -24.95
N ASP A 176 -0.22 0.39 -25.96
CA ASP A 176 -1.06 0.39 -27.16
C ASP A 176 -2.52 0.05 -26.85
N ILE A 177 -2.76 -0.85 -25.89
CA ILE A 177 -4.11 -1.29 -25.49
C ILE A 177 -4.70 -0.49 -24.32
N ARG A 178 -4.01 0.56 -23.85
CA ARG A 178 -4.43 1.29 -22.64
C ARG A 178 -5.83 1.89 -22.79
N GLY A 179 -6.68 1.63 -21.81
CA GLY A 179 -8.07 2.12 -21.76
C GLY A 179 -9.05 1.25 -22.54
N MET A 180 -8.57 0.20 -23.23
CA MET A 180 -9.43 -0.83 -23.80
C MET A 180 -9.92 -1.78 -22.68
N PRO A 181 -11.17 -2.27 -22.75
CA PRO A 181 -11.68 -3.24 -21.78
C PRO A 181 -10.87 -4.54 -21.81
N ALA A 182 -10.72 -5.16 -20.63
CA ALA A 182 -10.07 -6.47 -20.44
C ALA A 182 -10.86 -7.63 -21.07
#